data_AF-A0A439REX5-F1
#
_entry.id   AF-A0A439REX5-F1
#
_cell.length_a   1.000
_cell.length_b   1.000
_cell.length_c   1.000
_cell.angle_alpha   90.00
_cell.angle_beta   90.00
_cell.angle_gamma   90.00
#
_symmetry.space_group_name_H-M   'P 1'
#
loop_
_entity.id
_entity.type
_entity.pdbx_description
1 polymer ?
#
loop_
_entity_poly.entity_id
_entity_poly.type
_entity_poly.pdbx_seq_one_letter_code
_entity_poly.pdbx_strand_id
1 'polypeptide(L)'
;MKHLKIVAKGWEGYTSYIGGVPFKDGVSEHPVPRYIADRISSGIAMVEINEDGSETPAGVAHRLVAETRERAPVVEALARATDKELEDEAKLDALRAQKAPVERFYTREELEKVVEETGLKGLREISDRWDVKHRAVNPLIEMVLKAQEEFLAKRNQRLQSIADRQAAATKEAEVERLARLEAERLAQEEADRIASTVLGSSVLASVYQVAGHVIQLGEIVNMAHKRSGLTVTGWNKLPDDKREALLAEQVEILEAHYGEKLVDASAPAEKKLEALLGSSVLAPSYEIAGKTVQLGEIVRGAFATFGGTADAWNALAEEAREDLLRLELDRLLVAE
;
A
#
# COMPACT_ATOMS: atom_id res chain seq x y z
N MET A 1 62.55 -23.56 0.95
CA MET A 1 62.91 -24.66 1.90
C MET A 1 63.98 -24.12 2.83
N LYS A 2 63.98 -24.47 4.12
CA LYS A 2 64.78 -23.77 5.14
C LYS A 2 65.98 -24.60 5.61
N HIS A 3 67.05 -23.93 6.02
CA HIS A 3 68.18 -24.58 6.70
C HIS A 3 67.88 -24.73 8.19
N LEU A 4 68.51 -25.70 8.84
CA LEU A 4 68.43 -25.87 10.30
C LEU A 4 69.73 -25.42 10.94
N LYS A 5 69.61 -24.71 12.06
CA LYS A 5 70.72 -24.32 12.91
C LYS A 5 70.49 -24.84 14.32
N ILE A 6 71.54 -25.41 14.90
CA ILE A 6 71.54 -25.94 16.26
C ILE A 6 71.74 -24.78 17.23
N VAL A 7 70.81 -24.62 18.17
CA VAL A 7 70.89 -23.60 19.24
C VAL A 7 71.07 -24.21 20.63
N ALA A 8 71.11 -25.55 20.70
CA ALA A 8 71.38 -26.27 21.93
C ALA A 8 72.81 -26.00 22.42
N LYS A 9 72.94 -25.61 23.69
CA LYS A 9 74.21 -25.27 24.30
C LYS A 9 75.20 -26.45 24.27
N GLY A 10 76.41 -26.21 23.79
CA GLY A 10 77.46 -27.22 23.62
C GLY A 10 77.43 -27.95 22.27
N TRP A 11 76.49 -27.62 21.39
CA TRP A 11 76.34 -28.22 20.05
C TRP A 11 76.40 -27.17 18.92
N GLU A 12 76.67 -25.91 19.24
CA GLU A 12 76.63 -24.79 18.29
C GLU A 12 77.67 -24.92 17.16
N GLY A 13 78.77 -25.64 17.39
CA GLY A 13 79.81 -25.91 16.40
C GLY A 13 79.79 -27.34 15.85
N TYR A 14 78.70 -28.09 16.02
CA TYR A 14 78.66 -29.49 15.63
C TYR A 14 78.81 -29.66 14.12
N THR A 15 79.79 -30.49 13.71
CA THR A 15 80.09 -30.81 12.32
C THR A 15 80.10 -32.32 12.13
N SER A 16 78.95 -32.89 11.75
CA SER A 16 78.75 -34.30 11.39
C SER A 16 77.26 -34.49 10.99
N TYR A 17 76.77 -35.72 10.95
CA TYR A 17 75.37 -36.03 10.63
C TYR A 17 74.48 -36.02 11.87
N ILE A 18 73.26 -35.48 11.73
CA ILE A 18 72.16 -35.67 12.68
C ILE A 18 70.92 -36.13 11.90
N GLY A 19 70.38 -37.29 12.25
CA GLY A 19 69.16 -37.82 11.62
C GLY A 19 69.26 -38.01 10.09
N GLY A 20 70.48 -38.19 9.57
CA GLY A 20 70.76 -38.31 8.13
C GLY A 20 71.05 -36.99 7.41
N VAL A 21 71.03 -35.85 8.11
CA VAL A 21 71.34 -34.53 7.54
C VAL A 21 72.77 -34.13 7.93
N PRO A 22 73.63 -33.74 6.97
CA PRO A 22 74.96 -33.20 7.27
C PRO A 22 74.86 -31.79 7.85
N PHE A 23 75.57 -31.56 8.96
CA PHE A 23 75.76 -30.25 9.58
C PHE A 23 77.23 -29.87 9.52
N LYS A 24 77.47 -28.57 9.32
CA LYS A 24 78.77 -27.94 9.39
C LYS A 24 78.66 -26.67 10.22
N ASP A 25 79.48 -26.57 11.26
CA ASP A 25 79.49 -25.46 12.22
C ASP A 25 78.08 -25.18 12.79
N GLY A 26 77.36 -26.25 13.12
CA GLY A 26 76.00 -26.18 13.69
C GLY A 26 74.89 -25.82 12.72
N VAL A 27 75.16 -25.68 11.41
CA VAL A 27 74.15 -25.37 10.37
C VAL A 27 74.07 -26.50 9.34
N SER A 28 72.87 -26.85 8.90
CA SER A 28 72.68 -27.88 7.88
C SER A 28 73.25 -27.43 6.54
N GLU A 29 74.02 -28.29 5.86
CA GLU A 29 74.65 -27.94 4.57
C GLU A 29 73.62 -27.75 3.45
N HIS A 30 72.45 -28.41 3.59
CA HIS A 30 71.36 -28.32 2.64
C HIS A 30 70.04 -27.94 3.34
N PRO A 31 69.07 -27.35 2.60
CA PRO A 31 67.72 -27.14 3.12
C PRO A 31 67.09 -28.46 3.52
N VAL A 32 66.44 -28.49 4.68
CA VAL A 32 65.90 -29.71 5.27
C VAL A 32 64.38 -29.75 5.05
N PRO A 33 63.83 -30.86 4.51
CA PRO A 33 62.39 -31.03 4.44
C PRO A 33 61.73 -30.96 5.82
N ARG A 34 60.55 -30.33 5.88
CA ARG A 34 59.82 -30.04 7.12
C ARG A 34 59.71 -31.24 8.08
N TYR A 35 59.34 -32.41 7.57
CA TYR A 35 59.17 -33.61 8.42
C TYR A 35 60.49 -34.10 9.04
N ILE A 36 61.64 -33.86 8.40
CA ILE A 36 62.96 -34.20 8.95
C ILE A 36 63.36 -33.16 10.00
N ALA A 37 63.15 -31.88 9.70
CA ALA A 37 63.37 -30.79 10.65
C ALA A 37 62.60 -31.00 11.94
N ASP A 38 61.36 -31.47 11.84
CA ASP A 38 60.51 -31.81 12.98
C ASP A 38 61.04 -32.92 13.85
N ARG A 39 61.41 -34.02 13.20
CA ARG A 39 61.92 -35.19 13.89
C ARG A 39 63.21 -34.87 14.63
N ILE A 40 64.11 -34.12 13.99
CA ILE A 40 65.38 -33.71 14.61
C ILE A 40 65.15 -32.71 15.75
N SER A 41 64.30 -31.69 15.52
CA SER A 41 64.02 -30.64 16.50
C SER A 41 63.21 -31.11 17.71
N SER A 42 62.67 -32.34 17.65
CA SER A 42 62.02 -32.98 18.79
C SER A 42 63.01 -33.44 19.87
N GLY A 43 64.28 -33.69 19.49
CA GLY A 43 65.32 -34.14 20.42
C GLY A 43 66.36 -33.07 20.75
N ILE A 44 66.56 -32.08 19.88
CA ILE A 44 67.59 -31.04 20.03
C ILE A 44 66.95 -29.68 19.73
N ALA A 45 67.26 -28.67 20.55
CA ALA A 45 66.81 -27.31 20.29
C ALA A 45 67.45 -26.76 19.01
N MET A 46 66.62 -26.45 18.01
CA MET A 46 67.03 -25.96 16.70
C MET A 46 66.14 -24.79 16.25
N VAL A 47 66.66 -24.01 15.30
CA VAL A 47 65.93 -22.95 14.60
C VAL A 47 66.01 -23.19 13.10
N GLU A 48 64.95 -22.83 12.39
CA GLU A 48 64.90 -22.76 10.94
C GLU A 48 65.37 -21.38 10.50
N ILE A 49 66.34 -21.33 9.58
CA ILE A 49 66.78 -20.10 8.92
C ILE A 49 65.89 -19.87 7.70
N ASN A 50 65.15 -18.76 7.70
CA ASN A 50 64.31 -18.31 6.60
C ASN A 50 65.14 -17.67 5.47
N GLU A 51 64.52 -17.46 4.31
CA GLU A 51 65.20 -16.90 3.12
C GLU A 51 65.72 -15.47 3.33
N ASP A 52 65.16 -14.73 4.28
CA ASP A 52 65.59 -13.39 4.71
C ASP A 52 66.69 -13.41 5.79
N GLY A 53 67.17 -14.60 6.17
CA GLY A 53 68.14 -14.81 7.25
C GLY A 53 67.55 -14.74 8.66
N SER A 54 66.24 -14.55 8.80
CA SER A 54 65.58 -14.59 10.11
C SER A 54 65.54 -16.02 10.67
N GLU A 55 65.69 -16.15 11.98
CA GLU A 55 65.64 -17.43 12.68
C GLU A 55 64.27 -17.63 13.32
N THR A 56 63.61 -18.74 13.00
CA THR A 56 62.34 -19.14 13.61
C THR A 56 62.50 -20.45 14.37
N PRO A 57 61.90 -20.64 15.55
CA PRO A 57 62.00 -21.91 16.27
C PRO A 57 61.54 -23.09 15.43
N ALA A 58 62.37 -24.14 15.35
CA ALA A 58 62.08 -25.33 14.58
C ALA A 58 61.26 -26.34 15.39
N GLY A 59 60.47 -27.16 14.69
CA GLY A 59 59.81 -28.33 15.27
C GLY A 59 58.29 -28.22 15.47
N VAL A 60 57.69 -29.38 15.69
CA VAL A 60 56.23 -29.55 15.79
C VAL A 60 55.63 -28.76 16.94
N ALA A 61 56.29 -28.74 18.10
CA ALA A 61 55.77 -28.04 19.28
C ALA A 61 55.59 -26.53 19.04
N HIS A 62 56.58 -25.87 18.42
CA HIS A 62 56.50 -24.45 18.11
C HIS A 62 55.44 -24.13 17.06
N ARG A 63 55.26 -25.01 16.07
CA ARG A 63 54.22 -24.83 15.06
C ARG A 63 52.82 -25.09 15.58
N LEU A 64 52.62 -26.07 16.45
CA LEU A 64 51.32 -26.24 17.10
C LEU A 64 50.91 -24.96 17.84
N VAL A 65 51.86 -24.25 18.45
CA VAL A 65 51.59 -22.96 19.12
C VAL A 65 51.36 -21.82 18.11
N ALA A 66 52.09 -21.80 16.99
CA ALA A 66 51.95 -20.75 15.97
C ALA A 66 50.68 -20.92 15.12
N GLU A 67 50.43 -22.14 14.62
CA GLU A 67 49.33 -22.48 13.70
C GLU A 67 47.97 -22.51 14.43
N THR A 68 47.92 -22.75 15.75
CA THR A 68 46.65 -22.63 16.52
C THR A 68 46.08 -21.21 16.54
N ARG A 69 46.89 -20.20 16.23
CA ARG A 69 46.46 -18.80 16.11
C ARG A 69 45.97 -18.44 14.71
N GLU A 70 46.15 -19.34 13.73
CA GLU A 70 45.64 -19.14 12.39
C GLU A 70 44.12 -19.35 12.40
N ARG A 71 43.38 -18.35 11.93
CA ARG A 71 41.92 -18.39 11.81
C ARG A 71 41.57 -18.44 10.34
N ALA A 72 40.69 -19.37 9.96
CA ALA A 72 40.12 -19.37 8.62
C ALA A 72 39.44 -18.00 8.37
N PRO A 73 39.57 -17.42 7.16
CA PRO A 73 38.85 -16.21 6.82
C PRO A 73 37.36 -16.46 7.00
N VAL A 74 36.69 -15.55 7.72
CA VAL A 74 35.24 -15.60 7.89
C VAL A 74 34.62 -15.28 6.53
N VAL A 75 34.11 -16.30 5.87
CA VAL A 75 33.31 -16.12 4.65
C VAL A 75 32.00 -15.48 5.09
N GLU A 76 31.75 -14.25 4.64
CA GLU A 76 30.48 -13.58 4.89
C GLU A 76 29.33 -14.42 4.33
N ALA A 77 28.22 -14.49 5.08
CA ALA A 77 27.04 -15.21 4.63
C ALA A 77 26.52 -14.61 3.33
N LEU A 78 26.25 -15.45 2.33
CA LEU A 78 25.68 -15.01 1.06
C LEU A 78 24.38 -14.25 1.32
N ALA A 79 24.24 -13.09 0.69
CA ALA A 79 23.02 -12.29 0.76
C ALA A 79 21.83 -13.12 0.25
N ARG A 80 20.67 -12.98 0.92
CA ARG A 80 19.43 -13.57 0.42
C ARG A 80 19.05 -12.88 -0.90
N ALA A 81 18.59 -13.69 -1.86
CA ALA A 81 18.03 -13.18 -3.10
C ALA A 81 16.82 -12.27 -2.79
N THR A 82 16.72 -11.16 -3.50
CA THR A 82 15.61 -10.23 -3.44
C THR A 82 14.39 -10.79 -4.18
N ASP A 83 13.18 -10.33 -3.84
CA ASP A 83 11.94 -10.75 -4.52
C ASP A 83 12.01 -10.50 -6.04
N LYS A 84 12.68 -9.42 -6.45
CA LYS A 84 12.90 -9.08 -7.85
C LYS A 84 13.81 -10.08 -8.56
N GLU A 85 14.90 -10.51 -7.92
CA GLU A 85 15.79 -11.54 -8.47
C GLU A 85 15.07 -12.88 -8.62
N LEU A 86 14.18 -13.21 -7.68
CA LEU A 86 13.33 -14.40 -7.74
C LEU A 86 12.33 -14.33 -8.91
N GLU A 87 11.70 -13.18 -9.11
CA GLU A 87 10.79 -12.96 -10.25
C GLU A 87 11.52 -13.04 -11.59
N ASP A 88 12.72 -12.47 -11.69
CA ASP A 88 13.50 -12.46 -12.91
C ASP A 88 14.07 -13.85 -13.23
N GLU A 89 14.46 -14.62 -12.21
CA GLU A 89 14.81 -16.04 -12.36
C GLU A 89 13.61 -16.87 -12.84
N ALA A 90 12.43 -16.67 -12.25
CA ALA A 90 11.21 -17.34 -12.68
C ALA A 90 10.81 -16.99 -14.14
N LYS A 91 11.02 -15.74 -14.57
CA LYS A 91 10.82 -15.33 -15.97
C LYS A 91 11.83 -16.00 -16.90
N LEU A 92 13.10 -16.06 -16.52
CA LEU A 92 14.15 -16.71 -17.29
C LEU A 92 13.89 -18.21 -17.42
N ASP A 93 13.45 -18.88 -16.36
CA ASP A 93 13.09 -20.30 -16.40
C ASP A 93 11.82 -20.54 -17.22
N ALA A 94 10.85 -19.64 -17.15
CA ALA A 94 9.68 -19.68 -18.04
C ALA A 94 10.05 -19.51 -19.52
N LEU A 95 11.07 -18.71 -19.84
CA LEU A 95 11.60 -18.53 -21.19
C LEU A 95 12.41 -19.75 -21.65
N ARG A 96 13.23 -20.33 -20.77
CA ARG A 96 13.97 -21.57 -21.03
C ARG A 96 13.02 -22.74 -21.28
N ALA A 97 11.96 -22.86 -20.50
CA ALA A 97 10.92 -23.88 -20.67
C ALA A 97 10.12 -23.74 -21.98
N GLN A 98 10.11 -22.56 -22.61
CA GLN A 98 9.47 -22.34 -23.91
C GLN A 98 10.40 -22.66 -25.09
N LYS A 99 11.71 -22.69 -24.88
CA LYS A 99 12.66 -23.06 -25.92
C LYS A 99 12.67 -24.58 -26.03
N ALA A 100 12.31 -25.10 -27.21
CA ALA A 100 12.42 -26.52 -27.47
C ALA A 100 13.88 -26.97 -27.24
N PRO A 101 14.12 -28.16 -26.67
CA PRO A 101 15.48 -28.70 -26.48
C PRO A 101 16.26 -28.89 -27.80
N VAL A 102 15.56 -28.81 -28.92
CA VAL A 102 16.08 -28.92 -30.29
C VAL A 102 15.56 -27.76 -31.14
N GLU A 103 16.37 -27.35 -32.10
CA GLU A 103 16.03 -26.29 -33.07
C GLU A 103 15.01 -26.76 -34.11
N ARG A 104 14.85 -28.07 -34.29
CA ARG A 104 13.98 -28.68 -35.30
C ARG A 104 13.23 -29.88 -34.70
N PHE A 105 11.94 -29.97 -35.02
CA PHE A 105 11.12 -31.16 -34.80
C PHE A 105 11.32 -32.13 -35.95
N TYR A 106 11.41 -33.42 -35.64
CA TYR A 106 11.71 -34.46 -36.62
C TYR A 106 10.46 -35.28 -36.90
N THR A 107 10.19 -35.58 -38.18
CA THR A 107 9.17 -36.57 -38.52
C THR A 107 9.69 -37.99 -38.32
N ARG A 108 8.78 -38.99 -38.32
CA ARG A 108 9.18 -40.40 -38.24
C ARG A 108 10.17 -40.77 -39.35
N GLU A 109 9.87 -40.38 -40.59
CA GLU A 109 10.71 -40.66 -41.76
C GLU A 109 12.10 -40.02 -41.63
N GLU A 110 12.18 -38.81 -41.08
CA GLU A 110 13.46 -38.14 -40.84
C GLU A 110 14.30 -38.86 -39.78
N LEU A 111 13.67 -39.36 -38.71
CA LEU A 111 14.36 -40.14 -37.67
C LEU A 111 14.83 -41.50 -38.19
N GLU A 112 14.03 -42.16 -39.04
CA GLU A 112 14.42 -43.41 -39.71
C GLU A 112 15.62 -43.18 -40.64
N LYS A 113 15.60 -42.10 -41.42
CA LYS A 113 16.73 -41.73 -42.28
C LYS A 113 18.01 -41.44 -41.49
N VAL A 114 17.92 -40.77 -40.35
CA VAL A 114 19.09 -40.54 -39.47
C VAL A 114 19.67 -41.87 -38.98
N VAL A 115 18.82 -42.86 -38.69
CA VAL A 115 19.26 -44.21 -38.31
C VAL A 115 19.94 -44.93 -39.47
N GLU A 116 19.45 -44.79 -40.70
CA GLU A 116 20.10 -45.37 -41.89
C GLU A 116 21.49 -44.77 -42.12
N GLU A 117 21.64 -43.45 -41.94
CA GLU A 117 22.91 -42.74 -42.20
C GLU A 117 23.95 -42.90 -41.08
N THR A 118 23.52 -42.82 -39.81
CA THR A 118 24.42 -42.71 -38.65
C THR A 118 24.22 -43.81 -37.60
N GLY A 119 23.26 -44.70 -37.83
CA GLY A 119 22.90 -45.77 -36.90
C GLY A 119 22.23 -45.26 -35.62
N LEU A 120 22.19 -46.14 -34.62
CA LEU A 120 21.63 -45.84 -33.29
C LEU A 120 22.35 -44.69 -32.57
N LYS A 121 23.60 -44.37 -32.96
CA LYS A 121 24.37 -43.27 -32.35
C LYS A 121 23.74 -41.91 -32.64
N GLY A 122 23.42 -41.60 -33.90
CA GLY A 122 22.80 -40.31 -34.23
C GLY A 122 21.38 -40.18 -33.66
N LEU A 123 20.62 -41.29 -33.62
CA LEU A 123 19.31 -41.27 -32.95
C LEU A 123 19.44 -41.00 -31.45
N ARG A 124 20.48 -41.50 -30.78
CA ARG A 124 20.76 -41.18 -29.36
C ARG A 124 21.15 -39.73 -29.15
N GLU A 125 21.92 -39.14 -30.06
CA GLU A 125 22.26 -37.70 -29.98
C GLU A 125 21.01 -36.81 -30.06
N ILE A 126 19.99 -37.22 -30.82
CA ILE A 126 18.70 -36.53 -30.87
C ILE A 126 17.87 -36.84 -29.62
N SER A 127 17.81 -38.10 -29.18
CA SER A 127 16.97 -38.51 -28.05
C SER A 127 17.49 -37.99 -26.71
N ASP A 128 18.81 -37.88 -26.53
CA ASP A 128 19.43 -37.33 -25.33
C ASP A 128 19.04 -35.86 -25.11
N ARG A 129 18.79 -35.10 -26.18
CA ARG A 129 18.27 -33.72 -26.08
C ARG A 129 16.84 -33.67 -25.53
N TRP A 130 16.08 -34.74 -25.72
CA TRP A 130 14.74 -34.90 -25.16
C TRP A 130 14.74 -35.65 -23.83
N ASP A 131 15.93 -35.98 -23.29
CA ASP A 131 16.12 -36.86 -22.11
C ASP A 131 15.42 -38.22 -22.25
N VAL A 132 15.37 -38.74 -23.48
CA VAL A 132 14.76 -40.04 -23.79
C VAL A 132 15.86 -41.05 -24.07
N LYS A 133 15.81 -42.19 -23.38
CA LYS A 133 16.82 -43.26 -23.50
C LYS A 133 16.18 -44.60 -23.75
N HIS A 134 16.60 -45.28 -24.82
CA HIS A 134 16.17 -46.65 -25.11
C HIS A 134 17.26 -47.43 -25.88
N ARG A 135 17.20 -48.77 -25.83
CA ARG A 135 18.20 -49.66 -26.46
C ARG A 135 17.87 -50.02 -27.90
N ALA A 136 16.59 -50.08 -28.25
CA ALA A 136 16.08 -50.40 -29.59
C ALA A 136 15.64 -49.14 -30.35
N VAL A 137 15.82 -49.16 -31.68
CA VAL A 137 15.52 -48.04 -32.60
C VAL A 137 14.05 -47.65 -32.59
N ASN A 138 13.13 -48.57 -32.93
CA ASN A 138 11.71 -48.23 -33.10
C ASN A 138 11.08 -47.63 -31.83
N PRO A 139 11.28 -48.21 -30.62
CA PRO A 139 10.75 -47.59 -29.41
C PRO A 139 11.42 -46.24 -29.10
N LEU A 140 12.69 -46.05 -29.46
CA LEU A 140 13.35 -44.75 -29.27
C LEU A 140 12.74 -43.66 -30.17
N ILE A 141 12.44 -43.99 -31.43
CA ILE A 141 11.74 -43.09 -32.36
C ILE A 141 10.36 -42.73 -31.80
N GLU A 142 9.59 -43.71 -31.33
CA GLU A 142 8.26 -43.46 -30.76
C GLU A 142 8.31 -42.58 -29.51
N MET A 143 9.26 -42.82 -28.62
CA MET A 143 9.44 -42.00 -27.43
C MET A 143 9.86 -40.56 -27.77
N VAL A 144 10.72 -40.37 -28.78
CA VAL A 144 11.11 -39.02 -29.25
C VAL A 144 9.91 -38.30 -29.86
N LEU A 145 9.11 -38.95 -30.71
CA LEU A 145 7.92 -38.36 -31.30
C LEU A 145 6.88 -38.00 -30.23
N LYS A 146 6.66 -38.88 -29.26
CA LYS A 146 5.77 -38.61 -28.13
C LYS A 146 6.24 -37.41 -27.30
N ALA A 147 7.56 -37.31 -27.01
CA ALA A 147 8.13 -36.18 -26.30
C ALA A 147 7.96 -34.85 -27.08
N GLN A 148 8.13 -34.90 -28.41
CA GLN A 148 7.88 -33.77 -29.30
C GLN A 148 6.40 -33.34 -29.28
N GLU A 149 5.47 -34.27 -29.36
CA GLU A 149 4.03 -34.01 -29.34
C GLU A 149 3.57 -33.43 -28.01
N GLU A 150 3.99 -34.01 -26.88
CA GLU A 150 3.67 -33.51 -25.54
C GLU A 150 4.19 -32.08 -25.33
N PHE A 151 5.40 -31.77 -25.84
CA PHE A 151 5.95 -30.43 -25.80
C PHE A 151 5.12 -29.46 -26.64
N LEU A 152 4.74 -29.83 -27.87
CA LEU A 152 3.91 -29.00 -28.74
C LEU A 152 2.52 -28.75 -28.14
N ALA A 153 1.90 -29.78 -27.54
CA ALA A 153 0.62 -29.65 -26.86
C ALA A 153 0.71 -28.67 -25.68
N LYS A 154 1.72 -28.81 -24.81
CA LYS A 154 1.94 -27.87 -23.68
C LYS A 154 2.24 -26.45 -24.16
N ARG A 155 3.05 -26.30 -25.21
CA ARG A 155 3.34 -25.00 -25.82
C ARG A 155 2.07 -24.33 -26.37
N ASN A 156 1.27 -25.07 -27.13
CA ASN A 156 0.02 -24.57 -27.71
C ASN A 156 -1.01 -24.22 -26.63
N GLN A 157 -1.16 -25.06 -25.61
CA GLN A 157 -2.02 -24.77 -24.45
C GLN A 157 -1.59 -23.47 -23.76
N ARG A 158 -0.28 -23.28 -23.56
CA ARG A 158 0.25 -22.05 -22.97
C ARG A 158 0.01 -20.82 -23.85
N LEU A 159 0.27 -20.91 -25.15
CA LEU A 159 -0.01 -19.84 -26.11
C LEU A 159 -1.49 -19.48 -26.11
N GLN A 160 -2.38 -20.47 -26.09
CA GLN A 160 -3.82 -20.25 -25.99
C GLN A 160 -4.18 -19.51 -24.70
N SER A 161 -3.67 -19.94 -23.54
CA SER A 161 -3.92 -19.24 -22.28
C SER A 161 -3.38 -17.80 -22.23
N ILE A 162 -2.27 -17.51 -22.93
CA ILE A 162 -1.76 -16.14 -23.07
C ILE A 162 -2.71 -15.33 -23.95
N ALA A 163 -3.15 -15.90 -25.08
CA ALA A 163 -4.10 -15.25 -25.98
C ALA A 163 -5.44 -14.97 -25.26
N ASP A 164 -5.95 -15.92 -24.47
CA ASP A 164 -7.19 -15.76 -23.70
C ASP A 164 -7.05 -14.67 -22.64
N ARG A 165 -5.91 -14.58 -21.95
CA ARG A 165 -5.62 -13.49 -20.99
C ARG A 165 -5.54 -12.13 -21.67
N GLN A 166 -4.89 -12.06 -22.83
CA GLN A 166 -4.82 -10.82 -23.61
C GLN A 166 -6.21 -10.40 -24.08
N ALA A 167 -7.01 -11.34 -24.58
CA ALA A 167 -8.40 -11.08 -24.99
C ALA A 167 -9.27 -10.62 -23.81
N ALA A 168 -9.10 -11.21 -22.63
CA ALA A 168 -9.78 -10.78 -21.41
C ALA A 168 -9.38 -9.35 -21.00
N ALA A 169 -8.08 -9.06 -20.97
CA ALA A 169 -7.56 -7.72 -20.64
C ALA A 169 -8.05 -6.66 -21.64
N THR A 170 -8.12 -6.98 -22.95
CA THR A 170 -8.68 -6.04 -23.94
C THR A 170 -10.17 -5.79 -23.75
N LYS A 171 -10.94 -6.82 -23.38
CA LYS A 171 -12.38 -6.66 -23.08
C LYS A 171 -12.59 -5.82 -21.83
N GLU A 172 -11.81 -6.04 -20.79
CA GLU A 172 -11.87 -5.26 -19.55
C GLU A 172 -11.54 -3.78 -19.81
N ALA A 173 -10.47 -3.50 -20.56
CA ALA A 173 -10.12 -2.14 -20.97
C ALA A 173 -11.20 -1.49 -21.85
N GLU A 174 -11.87 -2.25 -22.71
CA GLU A 174 -13.00 -1.76 -23.51
C GLU A 174 -14.22 -1.44 -22.63
N VAL A 175 -14.54 -2.29 -21.66
CA VAL A 175 -15.61 -2.04 -20.68
C VAL A 175 -15.31 -0.79 -19.85
N GLU A 176 -14.08 -0.63 -19.36
CA GLU A 176 -13.66 0.56 -18.61
C GLU A 176 -13.76 1.83 -19.48
N ARG A 177 -13.32 1.75 -20.74
CA ARG A 177 -13.44 2.84 -21.70
C ARG A 177 -14.90 3.23 -21.94
N LEU A 178 -15.79 2.25 -22.11
CA LEU A 178 -17.22 2.51 -22.30
C LEU A 178 -17.86 3.11 -21.06
N ALA A 179 -17.52 2.62 -19.87
CA ALA A 179 -18.00 3.18 -18.60
C ALA A 179 -17.56 4.64 -18.41
N ARG A 180 -16.31 4.97 -18.78
CA ARG A 180 -15.80 6.35 -18.75
C ARG A 180 -16.57 7.26 -19.70
N LEU A 181 -16.83 6.80 -20.93
CA LEU A 181 -17.61 7.57 -21.90
C LEU A 181 -19.06 7.79 -21.45
N GLU A 182 -19.67 6.79 -20.80
CA GLU A 182 -21.01 6.91 -20.24
C GLU A 182 -21.04 7.90 -19.06
N ALA A 183 -20.05 7.83 -18.16
CA ALA A 183 -19.92 8.79 -17.07
C ALA A 183 -19.72 10.23 -17.57
N GLU A 184 -18.91 10.42 -18.61
CA GLU A 184 -18.73 11.72 -19.26
C GLU A 184 -20.03 12.24 -19.89
N ARG A 185 -20.79 11.37 -20.56
CA ARG A 185 -22.11 11.72 -21.10
C ARG A 185 -23.08 12.16 -19.99
N LEU A 186 -23.15 11.41 -18.89
CA LEU A 186 -24.04 11.76 -17.77
C LEU A 186 -23.62 13.08 -17.11
N ALA A 187 -22.32 13.31 -16.94
CA ALA A 187 -21.80 14.57 -16.42
C ALA A 187 -22.14 15.75 -17.34
N GLN A 188 -22.08 15.55 -18.65
CA GLN A 188 -22.49 16.55 -19.63
C GLN A 188 -24.00 16.82 -19.56
N GLU A 189 -24.82 15.78 -19.48
CA GLU A 189 -26.29 15.91 -19.32
C GLU A 189 -26.66 16.65 -18.03
N GLU A 190 -25.95 16.38 -16.93
CA GLU A 190 -26.13 17.09 -15.66
C GLU A 190 -25.67 18.56 -15.77
N ALA A 191 -24.53 18.83 -16.40
CA ALA A 191 -24.04 20.18 -16.64
C ALA A 191 -25.04 20.99 -17.49
N ASP A 192 -25.61 20.39 -18.54
CA ASP A 192 -26.63 21.01 -19.38
C ASP A 192 -27.94 21.25 -18.61
N ARG A 193 -28.32 20.34 -17.70
CA ARG A 193 -29.46 20.52 -16.79
C ARG A 193 -29.24 21.68 -15.81
N ILE A 194 -28.04 21.81 -15.24
CA ILE A 194 -27.69 22.92 -14.35
C ILE A 194 -27.67 24.23 -15.15
N ALA A 195 -27.06 24.23 -16.34
CA ALA A 195 -26.98 25.40 -17.21
C ALA A 195 -28.35 25.88 -17.73
N SER A 196 -29.33 24.99 -17.83
CA SER A 196 -30.72 25.32 -18.17
C SER A 196 -31.59 25.72 -16.97
N THR A 197 -31.04 25.69 -15.76
CA THR A 197 -31.70 26.23 -14.57
C THR A 197 -31.32 27.70 -14.39
N VAL A 198 -32.31 28.57 -14.13
CA VAL A 198 -32.09 30.01 -13.92
C VAL A 198 -31.43 30.23 -12.56
N LEU A 199 -30.27 30.89 -12.54
CA LEU A 199 -29.58 31.25 -11.30
C LEU A 199 -30.40 32.27 -10.51
N GLY A 200 -30.61 31.98 -9.23
CA GLY A 200 -31.34 32.85 -8.30
C GLY A 200 -30.52 34.02 -7.77
N SER A 201 -31.10 34.70 -6.77
CA SER A 201 -30.42 35.73 -5.96
C SER A 201 -29.52 35.08 -4.91
N SER A 202 -28.41 35.75 -4.60
CA SER A 202 -27.54 35.47 -3.45
C SER A 202 -27.83 36.36 -2.23
N VAL A 203 -28.63 37.41 -2.40
CA VAL A 203 -28.91 38.44 -1.38
C VAL A 203 -30.35 38.38 -0.87
N LEU A 204 -31.30 38.06 -1.74
CA LEU A 204 -32.71 38.03 -1.40
C LEU A 204 -33.08 36.78 -0.59
N ALA A 205 -34.04 36.94 0.33
CA ALA A 205 -34.60 35.85 1.11
C ALA A 205 -35.23 34.76 0.22
N SER A 206 -35.25 33.52 0.71
CA SER A 206 -35.82 32.38 0.00
C SER A 206 -37.34 32.45 -0.12
N VAL A 207 -38.01 33.12 0.83
CA VAL A 207 -39.46 33.25 0.91
C VAL A 207 -39.83 34.65 1.40
N TYR A 208 -40.78 35.29 0.72
CA TYR A 208 -41.34 36.58 1.10
C TYR A 208 -42.82 36.47 1.42
N GLN A 209 -43.31 37.32 2.32
CA GLN A 209 -44.73 37.51 2.58
C GLN A 209 -45.16 38.94 2.23
N VAL A 210 -46.28 39.09 1.53
CA VAL A 210 -46.85 40.38 1.13
C VAL A 210 -48.37 40.27 1.05
N ALA A 211 -49.13 41.17 1.69
CA ALA A 211 -50.60 41.17 1.69
C ALA A 211 -51.25 39.81 2.00
N GLY A 212 -50.62 39.00 2.87
CA GLY A 212 -51.08 37.64 3.21
C GLY A 212 -50.71 36.54 2.22
N HIS A 213 -50.05 36.86 1.11
CA HIS A 213 -49.51 35.89 0.14
C HIS A 213 -48.06 35.54 0.45
N VAL A 214 -47.71 34.28 0.21
CA VAL A 214 -46.34 33.77 0.32
C VAL A 214 -45.77 33.61 -1.09
N ILE A 215 -44.68 34.32 -1.39
CA ILE A 215 -44.01 34.31 -2.69
C ILE A 215 -42.64 33.65 -2.51
N GLN A 216 -42.35 32.66 -3.35
CA GLN A 216 -41.06 31.98 -3.34
C GLN A 216 -40.03 32.77 -4.16
N LEU A 217 -38.75 32.77 -3.74
CA LEU A 217 -37.69 33.44 -4.49
C LEU A 217 -37.62 32.96 -5.95
N GLY A 218 -37.84 31.67 -6.18
CA GLY A 218 -37.88 31.10 -7.53
C GLY A 218 -38.93 31.74 -8.43
N GLU A 219 -40.05 32.21 -7.89
CA GLU A 219 -41.09 32.92 -8.65
C GLU A 219 -40.65 34.32 -9.03
N ILE A 220 -40.03 35.05 -8.09
CA ILE A 220 -39.46 36.40 -8.32
C ILE A 220 -38.39 36.32 -9.41
N VAL A 221 -37.48 35.34 -9.31
CA VAL A 221 -36.42 35.09 -10.29
C VAL A 221 -37.01 34.75 -11.67
N ASN A 222 -38.03 33.88 -11.74
CA ASN A 222 -38.68 33.54 -13.00
C ASN A 222 -39.42 34.73 -13.64
N MET A 223 -40.05 35.59 -12.84
CA MET A 223 -40.70 36.81 -13.32
C MET A 223 -39.68 37.82 -13.86
N ALA A 224 -38.60 38.07 -13.11
CA ALA A 224 -37.52 38.96 -13.53
C ALA A 224 -36.83 38.44 -14.81
N HIS A 225 -36.55 37.14 -14.88
CA HIS A 225 -35.98 36.50 -16.07
C HIS A 225 -36.88 36.69 -17.31
N LYS A 226 -38.18 36.37 -17.20
CA LYS A 226 -39.14 36.56 -18.30
C LYS A 226 -39.22 38.02 -18.75
N ARG A 227 -39.18 38.97 -17.81
CA ARG A 227 -39.23 40.40 -18.09
C ARG A 227 -37.95 40.91 -18.75
N SER A 228 -36.79 40.37 -18.39
CA SER A 228 -35.49 40.75 -18.97
C SER A 228 -35.37 40.40 -20.47
N GLY A 229 -36.15 39.42 -20.95
CA GLY A 229 -36.06 38.91 -22.32
C GLY A 229 -34.78 38.14 -22.63
N LEU A 230 -33.92 37.90 -21.63
CA LEU A 230 -32.69 37.13 -21.78
C LEU A 230 -33.00 35.63 -21.91
N THR A 231 -32.11 34.90 -22.58
CA THR A 231 -32.09 33.44 -22.48
C THR A 231 -31.54 33.02 -21.13
N VAL A 232 -31.80 31.78 -20.68
CA VAL A 232 -31.26 31.26 -19.41
C VAL A 232 -29.73 31.39 -19.36
N THR A 233 -29.05 31.06 -20.46
CA THR A 233 -27.60 31.25 -20.58
C THR A 233 -27.18 32.71 -20.50
N GLY A 234 -27.97 33.63 -21.08
CA GLY A 234 -27.72 35.06 -20.99
C GLY A 234 -27.89 35.60 -19.56
N TRP A 235 -28.95 35.16 -18.87
CA TRP A 235 -29.23 35.48 -17.48
C TRP A 235 -28.14 34.95 -16.53
N ASN A 236 -27.75 33.69 -16.70
CA ASN A 236 -26.72 33.05 -15.86
C ASN A 236 -25.32 33.64 -16.08
N LYS A 237 -25.08 34.28 -17.23
CA LYS A 237 -23.83 35.00 -17.54
C LYS A 237 -23.83 36.46 -17.07
N LEU A 238 -24.95 36.98 -16.55
CA LEU A 238 -24.97 38.32 -15.99
C LEU A 238 -24.03 38.38 -14.77
N PRO A 239 -23.19 39.43 -14.66
CA PRO A 239 -22.56 39.79 -13.40
C PRO A 239 -23.58 39.87 -12.26
N ASP A 240 -23.20 39.43 -11.06
CA ASP A 240 -24.13 39.30 -9.95
C ASP A 240 -24.77 40.66 -9.59
N ASP A 241 -24.04 41.77 -9.62
CA ASP A 241 -24.56 43.12 -9.40
C ASP A 241 -25.71 43.49 -10.36
N LYS A 242 -25.60 43.12 -11.64
CA LYS A 242 -26.65 43.35 -12.63
C LYS A 242 -27.84 42.43 -12.43
N ARG A 243 -27.60 41.17 -12.05
CA ARG A 243 -28.68 40.20 -11.77
C ARG A 243 -29.47 40.63 -10.54
N GLU A 244 -28.79 41.01 -9.47
CA GLU A 244 -29.42 41.52 -8.25
C GLU A 244 -30.18 42.83 -8.52
N ALA A 245 -29.68 43.72 -9.37
CA ALA A 245 -30.41 44.92 -9.76
C ALA A 245 -31.74 44.62 -10.48
N LEU A 246 -31.76 43.65 -11.41
CA LEU A 246 -33.00 43.22 -12.08
C LEU A 246 -33.98 42.54 -11.11
N LEU A 247 -33.47 41.79 -10.14
CA LEU A 247 -34.28 41.16 -9.11
C LEU A 247 -34.86 42.18 -8.13
N ALA A 248 -34.07 43.18 -7.72
CA ALA A 248 -34.52 44.29 -6.89
C ALA A 248 -35.63 45.10 -7.59
N GLU A 249 -35.46 45.41 -8.89
CA GLU A 249 -36.50 46.06 -9.69
C GLU A 249 -37.79 45.22 -9.74
N GLN A 250 -37.67 43.90 -9.83
CA GLN A 250 -38.83 43.01 -9.80
C GLN A 250 -39.52 42.96 -8.43
N VAL A 251 -38.75 43.05 -7.33
CA VAL A 251 -39.30 43.19 -5.98
C VAL A 251 -40.08 44.50 -5.85
N GLU A 252 -39.53 45.63 -6.29
CA GLU A 252 -40.22 46.94 -6.26
C GLU A 252 -41.56 46.90 -7.02
N ILE A 253 -41.61 46.20 -8.15
CA ILE A 253 -42.85 46.02 -8.92
C ILE A 253 -43.88 45.19 -8.16
N LEU A 254 -43.45 44.13 -7.46
CA LEU A 254 -44.36 43.34 -6.62
C LEU A 254 -44.87 44.17 -5.45
N GLU A 255 -44.01 44.94 -4.77
CA GLU A 255 -44.42 45.84 -3.70
C GLU A 255 -45.45 46.86 -4.19
N ALA A 256 -45.22 47.46 -5.35
CA ALA A 256 -46.15 48.39 -5.97
C ALA A 256 -47.47 47.73 -6.39
N HIS A 257 -47.43 46.46 -6.83
CA HIS A 257 -48.62 45.71 -7.24
C HIS A 257 -49.53 45.36 -6.04
N TYR A 258 -48.93 44.92 -4.93
CA TYR A 258 -49.68 44.54 -3.73
C TYR A 258 -49.96 45.72 -2.78
N GLY A 259 -49.28 46.85 -2.95
CA GLY A 259 -49.43 48.03 -2.10
C GLY A 259 -48.79 47.88 -0.71
N GLU A 260 -47.99 46.83 -0.49
CA GLU A 260 -47.30 46.50 0.74
C GLU A 260 -45.86 46.08 0.45
N LYS A 261 -44.96 46.29 1.43
CA LYS A 261 -43.56 45.86 1.31
C LYS A 261 -43.43 44.35 1.48
N LEU A 262 -42.51 43.74 0.74
CA LEU A 262 -42.18 42.33 0.90
C LEU A 262 -41.43 42.15 2.22
N VAL A 263 -41.94 41.29 3.10
CA VAL A 263 -41.30 40.95 4.38
C VAL A 263 -40.62 39.60 4.23
N ASP A 264 -39.35 39.51 4.65
CA ASP A 264 -38.63 38.24 4.71
C ASP A 264 -39.35 37.29 5.68
N ALA A 265 -39.95 36.23 5.12
CA ALA A 265 -40.66 35.21 5.87
C ALA A 265 -39.75 34.02 6.23
N SER A 266 -38.50 34.03 5.76
CA SER A 266 -37.48 33.02 6.04
C SER A 266 -36.66 33.32 7.29
N ALA A 267 -36.65 34.59 7.73
CA ALA A 267 -36.16 34.95 9.04
C ALA A 267 -36.95 34.16 10.09
N PRO A 268 -36.32 33.30 10.91
CA PRO A 268 -37.02 32.69 12.02
C PRO A 268 -37.55 33.85 12.83
N ALA A 269 -38.87 33.92 13.02
CA ALA A 269 -39.44 34.84 13.99
C ALA A 269 -38.64 34.61 15.25
N GLU A 270 -37.79 35.57 15.63
CA GLU A 270 -37.09 35.55 16.91
C GLU A 270 -38.21 35.58 17.93
N LYS A 271 -38.71 34.39 18.28
CA LYS A 271 -39.42 34.14 19.51
C LYS A 271 -38.37 34.49 20.53
N LYS A 272 -38.34 35.77 20.91
CA LYS A 272 -37.65 36.28 22.07
C LYS A 272 -38.09 35.35 23.17
N LEU A 273 -37.26 34.36 23.49
CA LEU A 273 -37.51 33.42 24.57
C LEU A 273 -37.38 34.32 25.80
N GLU A 274 -38.49 34.94 26.18
CA GLU A 274 -38.58 35.73 27.39
C GLU A 274 -38.09 34.82 28.50
N ALA A 275 -36.94 35.21 29.08
CA ALA A 275 -36.26 34.40 30.06
C ALA A 275 -37.24 34.20 31.23
N LEU A 276 -37.66 32.94 31.42
CA LEU A 276 -38.50 32.57 32.54
C LEU A 276 -37.64 32.68 33.79
N LEU A 277 -38.05 33.53 34.73
CA LEU A 277 -37.42 33.60 36.04
C LEU A 277 -37.53 32.22 36.71
N GLY A 278 -36.37 31.71 37.14
CA GLY A 278 -36.27 30.42 37.82
C GLY A 278 -36.50 30.54 39.32
N SER A 279 -36.11 29.48 40.03
CA SER A 279 -36.05 29.45 41.48
C SER A 279 -34.72 30.01 41.98
N SER A 280 -34.74 30.72 43.12
CA SER A 280 -33.53 31.13 43.84
C SER A 280 -33.13 30.13 44.94
N VAL A 281 -34.03 29.19 45.25
CA VAL A 281 -33.93 28.27 46.40
C VAL A 281 -33.63 26.83 45.98
N LEU A 282 -34.17 26.39 44.86
CA LEU A 282 -34.01 25.02 44.34
C LEU A 282 -32.60 24.83 43.77
N ALA A 283 -32.10 23.60 43.89
CA ALA A 283 -30.81 23.23 43.32
C ALA A 283 -30.81 23.38 41.78
N PRO A 284 -29.64 23.64 41.15
CA PRO A 284 -29.53 23.77 39.70
C PRO A 284 -29.93 22.50 38.91
N SER A 285 -29.85 21.33 39.54
CA SER A 285 -30.18 20.04 38.92
C SER A 285 -30.56 18.99 39.96
N TYR A 286 -31.36 18.00 39.54
CA TYR A 286 -31.81 16.87 40.34
C TYR A 286 -31.58 15.56 39.58
N GLU A 287 -31.30 14.47 40.30
CA GLU A 287 -31.31 13.11 39.74
C GLU A 287 -32.68 12.47 39.99
N ILE A 288 -33.44 12.22 38.92
CA ILE A 288 -34.79 11.66 38.98
C ILE A 288 -34.84 10.49 37.99
N ALA A 289 -35.21 9.29 38.45
CA ALA A 289 -35.26 8.07 37.63
C ALA A 289 -33.96 7.76 36.85
N GLY A 290 -32.80 8.07 37.45
CA GLY A 290 -31.48 7.88 36.83
C GLY A 290 -31.17 8.85 35.69
N LYS A 291 -31.89 9.97 35.61
CA LYS A 291 -31.61 11.08 34.69
C LYS A 291 -31.39 12.37 35.46
N THR A 292 -30.35 13.12 35.06
CA THR A 292 -30.13 14.48 35.54
C THR A 292 -31.13 15.44 34.89
N VAL A 293 -32.11 15.92 35.65
CA VAL A 293 -33.07 16.95 35.25
C VAL A 293 -32.55 18.32 35.68
N GLN A 294 -32.47 19.26 34.74
CA GLN A 294 -31.97 20.62 35.02
C GLN A 294 -33.10 21.52 35.56
N LEU A 295 -32.77 22.51 36.41
CA LEU A 295 -33.76 23.46 36.93
C LEU A 295 -34.52 24.17 35.80
N GLY A 296 -33.86 24.47 34.68
CA GLY A 296 -34.51 25.03 33.50
C GLY A 296 -35.59 24.14 32.88
N GLU A 297 -35.50 22.82 33.03
CA GLU A 297 -36.54 21.87 32.59
C GLU A 297 -37.74 21.89 33.53
N ILE A 298 -37.49 21.96 34.85
CA ILE A 298 -38.54 22.11 35.86
C ILE A 298 -39.27 23.44 35.67
N VAL A 299 -38.55 24.53 35.41
CA VAL A 299 -39.14 25.85 35.13
C VAL A 299 -40.02 25.81 33.87
N ARG A 300 -39.57 25.12 32.81
CA ARG A 300 -40.39 24.94 31.60
C ARG A 300 -41.63 24.08 31.85
N GLY A 301 -41.52 23.01 32.64
CA GLY A 301 -42.65 22.14 33.01
C GLY A 301 -43.69 22.88 33.84
N ALA A 302 -43.24 23.64 34.85
CA ALA A 302 -44.10 24.44 35.70
C ALA A 302 -44.77 25.58 34.92
N PHE A 303 -44.02 26.26 34.04
CA PHE A 303 -44.58 27.29 33.16
C PHE A 303 -45.64 26.74 32.20
N ALA A 304 -45.41 25.56 31.63
CA ALA A 304 -46.40 24.89 30.78
C ALA A 304 -47.68 24.55 31.55
N THR A 305 -47.57 24.15 32.81
CA THR A 305 -48.70 23.87 33.71
C THR A 305 -49.42 25.16 34.15
N PHE A 306 -48.68 26.27 34.33
CA PHE A 306 -49.24 27.58 34.66
C PHE A 306 -50.13 28.14 33.54
N GLY A 307 -49.79 27.91 32.28
CA GLY A 307 -50.64 28.24 31.12
C GLY A 307 -50.78 29.73 30.80
N GLY A 308 -49.97 30.60 31.40
CA GLY A 308 -49.96 32.05 31.15
C GLY A 308 -48.86 32.53 30.19
N THR A 309 -48.71 33.85 30.03
CA THR A 309 -47.60 34.46 29.29
C THR A 309 -46.33 34.49 30.15
N ALA A 310 -45.15 34.61 29.53
CA ALA A 310 -43.89 34.70 30.28
C ALA A 310 -43.82 35.98 31.14
N ASP A 311 -44.41 37.09 30.70
CA ASP A 311 -44.63 38.27 31.56
C ASP A 311 -45.48 37.97 32.80
N ALA A 312 -46.59 37.23 32.65
CA ALA A 312 -47.43 36.85 33.78
C ALA A 312 -46.70 35.91 34.76
N TRP A 313 -45.88 35.00 34.24
CA TRP A 313 -45.01 34.13 35.04
C TRP A 313 -43.94 34.92 35.80
N ASN A 314 -43.27 35.84 35.11
CA ASN A 314 -42.22 36.68 35.70
C ASN A 314 -42.76 37.68 36.71
N ALA A 315 -44.05 38.05 36.61
CA ALA A 315 -44.76 38.90 37.56
C ALA A 315 -45.29 38.16 38.80
N LEU A 316 -45.24 36.82 38.84
CA LEU A 316 -45.61 36.07 40.04
C LEU A 316 -44.72 36.46 41.21
N ALA A 317 -45.32 36.58 42.40
CA ALA A 317 -44.56 36.68 43.64
C ALA A 317 -43.63 35.46 43.75
N GLU A 318 -42.41 35.68 44.24
CA GLU A 318 -41.37 34.64 44.28
C GLU A 318 -41.88 33.37 44.99
N GLU A 319 -42.57 33.51 46.12
CA GLU A 319 -43.17 32.41 46.86
C GLU A 319 -44.17 31.59 46.02
N ALA A 320 -45.08 32.26 45.30
CA ALA A 320 -46.05 31.58 44.42
C ALA A 320 -45.37 30.86 43.24
N ARG A 321 -44.27 31.42 42.73
CA ARG A 321 -43.47 30.78 41.68
C ARG A 321 -42.72 29.57 42.23
N GLU A 322 -42.13 29.66 43.42
CA GLU A 322 -41.46 28.55 44.10
C GLU A 322 -42.42 27.39 44.37
N ASP A 323 -43.66 27.67 44.79
CA ASP A 323 -44.67 26.65 45.03
C ASP A 323 -45.03 25.87 43.74
N LEU A 324 -45.16 26.57 42.61
CA LEU A 324 -45.39 25.92 41.31
C LEU A 324 -44.19 25.08 40.85
N LEU A 325 -42.97 25.56 41.12
CA LEU A 325 -41.75 24.82 40.79
C LEU A 325 -41.58 23.56 41.64
N ARG A 326 -41.93 23.63 42.93
CA ARG A 326 -41.95 22.47 43.82
C ARG A 326 -43.03 21.47 43.43
N LEU A 327 -44.22 21.95 43.08
CA LEU A 327 -45.30 21.09 42.59
C LEU A 327 -44.88 20.32 41.34
N GLU A 328 -44.18 20.97 40.41
CA GLU A 328 -43.65 20.32 39.21
C GLU A 328 -42.53 19.32 39.54
N LEU A 329 -41.63 19.66 40.47
CA LEU A 329 -40.59 18.75 40.93
C LEU A 329 -41.19 17.50 41.60
N ASP A 330 -42.18 17.68 42.49
CA ASP A 330 -42.90 16.58 43.13
C ASP A 330 -43.61 15.71 42.10
N ARG A 331 -44.21 16.32 41.07
CA ARG A 331 -44.82 15.57 39.94
C ARG A 331 -43.80 14.70 39.23
N LEU A 332 -42.60 15.21 38.99
CA LEU A 332 -41.53 14.46 38.32
C LEU A 332 -40.99 13.33 39.21
N LEU A 333 -40.92 13.53 40.52
CA LEU A 333 -40.50 12.50 41.48
C LEU A 333 -41.54 11.38 41.64
N VAL A 334 -42.83 11.69 41.53
CA VAL A 334 -43.93 10.71 41.67
C VAL A 334 -44.20 9.94 40.36
N ALA A 335 -43.69 10.42 39.23
CA ALA A 335 -43.85 9.73 37.94
C ALA A 335 -42.95 8.49 37.76
N GLU A 336 -42.23 8.06 38.81
CA GLU A 336 -41.57 6.75 38.97
C GLU A 336 -42.57 5.63 39.32
#